data_AF-A0A6G9CM27-F1
#
_entry.id   AF-A0A6G9CM27-F1
#
_cell.length_a   1.000
_cell.length_b   1.000
_cell.length_c   1.000
_cell.angle_alpha   90.00
_cell.angle_beta   90.00
_cell.angle_gamma   90.00
#
_symmetry.space_group_name_H-M   'P 1'
#
loop_
_entity.id
_entity.type
_entity.pdbx_description
1 polymer ?
#
loop_
_entity_poly.entity_id
_entity_poly.type
_entity_poly.pdbx_seq_one_letter_code
_entity_poly.pdbx_strand_id
1 'polypeptide(L)'
;MSVQLAAAADLSALLVTSNGKVRSDADFVFFNQPTGPGVQLVPNPGGIASLRVSLAGVPADIEQVRAVITLDDASSNFGRSAAPTARVSDAAGNVLYEYVIDGLTTESIVIALEVYRRQGAWKVRAVGQGYAGGFAALVTDHGVSVDDAPAPPPPTPVAAPAPITPPSSVAPTPPAYNQPPQQQPSYNAPPVPPAPPAYNQPPAYNQGPTPPAYPPAQQPAYNQQPTYNQAPPAPPVQNQPPAQQPEVSLVKGRPVSLTKGQKVTLRKEGGVALTMIQMGLGWDPIKKSGLFGSRTADVDLDASALLYADGNLVDVCYYGQLTSKDGSVRHMGDNLTGDGDGDDEVMLVDLQRVPAHVTTVIFTVTSYRGHTFEQVSNAFCRLVDSTTNSELARYTLQGGMAFTGMVMAKVYRANGEWKLQAIGEGIQAKHAGEAAPQLGRFLTA
;
A
#
# COMPACT_ATOMS: atom_id res chain seq x y z
N MET A 1 14.74 22.78 -20.18
CA MET A 1 13.88 23.49 -19.19
C MET A 1 13.62 22.56 -18.03
N SER A 2 13.34 23.08 -16.84
CA SER A 2 12.91 22.28 -15.69
C SER A 2 11.57 22.77 -15.15
N VAL A 3 10.75 21.86 -14.65
CA VAL A 3 9.52 22.14 -13.92
C VAL A 3 9.71 21.72 -12.47
N GLN A 4 9.39 22.57 -11.50
CA GLN A 4 9.57 22.34 -10.05
C GLN A 4 8.27 22.62 -9.31
N LEU A 5 7.89 21.78 -8.34
CA LEU A 5 6.60 21.88 -7.66
C LEU A 5 6.71 21.89 -6.12
N ALA A 6 6.32 22.97 -5.45
CA ALA A 6 6.43 23.09 -3.99
C ALA A 6 5.22 22.50 -3.26
N ALA A 7 5.27 21.21 -2.91
CA ALA A 7 4.36 20.57 -1.96
C ALA A 7 5.01 19.30 -1.34
N ALA A 8 4.50 18.85 -0.20
CA ALA A 8 4.73 17.49 0.31
C ALA A 8 3.89 16.52 -0.52
N ALA A 9 4.33 16.31 -1.74
CA ALA A 9 3.59 15.65 -2.80
C ALA A 9 4.57 15.05 -3.83
N ASP A 10 4.21 13.90 -4.35
CA ASP A 10 4.88 13.23 -5.45
C ASP A 10 4.68 13.95 -6.79
N LEU A 11 5.74 13.94 -7.60
CA LEU A 11 5.79 14.52 -8.94
C LEU A 11 5.91 13.43 -10.01
N SER A 12 5.03 13.48 -11.01
CA SER A 12 5.07 12.63 -12.19
C SER A 12 4.78 13.40 -13.48
N ALA A 13 5.01 12.78 -14.64
CA ALA A 13 4.69 13.36 -15.94
C ALA A 13 4.05 12.35 -16.90
N LEU A 14 3.07 12.82 -17.67
CA LEU A 14 2.42 12.06 -18.74
C LEU A 14 2.81 12.67 -20.09
N LEU A 15 3.36 11.85 -20.99
CA LEU A 15 3.60 12.21 -22.38
C LEU A 15 2.40 11.74 -23.20
N VAL A 16 1.63 12.68 -23.75
CA VAL A 16 0.39 12.37 -24.45
C VAL A 16 0.43 12.80 -25.91
N THR A 17 -0.20 11.98 -26.75
CA THR A 17 -0.38 12.27 -28.17
C THR A 17 -1.50 13.30 -28.38
N SER A 18 -1.80 13.62 -29.64
CA SER A 18 -2.87 14.57 -30.01
C SER A 18 -4.27 14.17 -29.51
N ASN A 19 -4.50 12.89 -29.22
CA ASN A 19 -5.76 12.40 -28.66
C ASN A 19 -5.84 12.51 -27.12
N GLY A 20 -4.80 13.07 -26.48
CA GLY A 20 -4.72 13.22 -25.03
C GLY A 20 -4.40 11.92 -24.28
N LYS A 21 -4.01 10.84 -24.99
CA LYS A 21 -3.66 9.54 -24.43
C LYS A 21 -2.16 9.28 -24.49
N VAL A 22 -1.64 8.51 -23.54
CA VAL A 22 -0.27 7.96 -23.60
C VAL A 22 -0.21 6.82 -24.64
N ARG A 23 0.96 6.54 -25.22
CA ARG A 23 1.11 5.43 -26.18
C ARG A 23 1.38 4.11 -25.47
N SER A 24 2.17 4.15 -24.41
CA SER A 24 2.48 3.03 -23.53
C SER A 24 2.90 3.52 -22.14
N ASP A 25 3.21 2.59 -21.25
CA ASP A 25 3.86 2.82 -19.95
C ASP A 25 5.16 3.65 -20.04
N ALA A 26 5.95 3.49 -21.10
CA ALA A 26 7.16 4.29 -21.37
C ALA A 26 6.92 5.82 -21.42
N ASP A 27 5.68 6.23 -21.69
CA ASP A 27 5.25 7.63 -21.72
C ASP A 27 4.76 8.16 -20.36
N PHE A 28 4.85 7.35 -19.32
CA PHE A 28 4.54 7.76 -17.96
C PHE A 28 5.81 7.80 -17.09
N VAL A 29 6.22 9.01 -16.69
CA VAL A 29 7.44 9.23 -15.90
C VAL A 29 7.05 9.48 -14.45
N PHE A 30 7.57 8.70 -13.52
CA PHE A 30 7.28 8.78 -12.09
C PHE A 30 8.47 8.26 -11.30
N PHE A 31 8.42 8.26 -9.97
CA PHE A 31 9.60 7.95 -9.14
C PHE A 31 10.24 6.57 -9.47
N ASN A 32 9.45 5.57 -9.85
CA ASN A 32 9.92 4.22 -10.22
C ASN A 32 10.22 4.06 -11.72
N GLN A 33 9.90 5.07 -12.54
CA GLN A 33 10.30 5.19 -13.94
C GLN A 33 10.74 6.64 -14.17
N PRO A 34 11.89 7.06 -13.63
CA PRO A 34 12.26 8.46 -13.57
C PRO A 34 12.73 9.02 -14.92
N THR A 35 12.75 8.20 -15.97
CA THR A 35 13.13 8.63 -17.32
C THR A 35 12.10 8.14 -18.33
N GLY A 36 11.75 9.03 -19.26
CA GLY A 36 10.97 8.74 -20.45
C GLY A 36 11.48 9.57 -21.64
N PRO A 37 10.83 9.47 -22.81
CA PRO A 37 11.29 10.13 -24.03
C PRO A 37 11.41 11.66 -23.88
N GLY A 38 12.64 12.17 -23.72
CA GLY A 38 12.91 13.60 -23.54
C GLY A 38 12.48 14.18 -22.19
N VAL A 39 12.10 13.35 -21.22
CA VAL A 39 11.65 13.77 -19.88
C VAL A 39 12.39 12.97 -18.82
N GLN A 40 12.88 13.64 -17.78
CA GLN A 40 13.54 13.02 -16.64
C GLN A 40 13.02 13.62 -15.34
N LEU A 41 12.51 12.80 -14.45
CA LEU A 41 12.26 13.15 -13.05
C LEU A 41 13.58 13.14 -12.29
N VAL A 42 13.89 14.25 -11.65
CA VAL A 42 15.07 14.47 -10.81
C VAL A 42 14.60 14.63 -9.37
N PRO A 43 14.75 13.59 -8.53
CA PRO A 43 14.49 13.68 -7.11
C PRO A 43 15.48 14.68 -6.47
N ASN A 44 15.03 15.37 -5.42
CA ASN A 44 15.90 16.23 -4.63
C ASN A 44 15.76 15.86 -3.15
N PRO A 45 16.71 15.06 -2.59
CA PRO A 45 16.65 14.67 -1.19
C PRO A 45 16.66 15.90 -0.27
N GLY A 46 15.58 16.09 0.50
CA GLY A 46 15.40 17.26 1.38
C GLY A 46 14.90 18.54 0.69
N GLY A 47 14.49 18.44 -0.58
CA GLY A 47 13.93 19.55 -1.35
C GLY A 47 12.81 19.11 -2.28
N ILE A 48 12.48 19.99 -3.22
CA ILE A 48 11.38 19.78 -4.16
C ILE A 48 11.88 18.99 -5.39
N ALA A 49 11.18 17.90 -5.73
CA ALA A 49 11.42 17.15 -6.96
C ALA A 49 11.22 18.02 -8.21
N SER A 50 11.91 17.69 -9.31
CA SER A 50 11.81 18.46 -10.56
C SER A 50 11.74 17.57 -11.80
N LEU A 51 10.99 18.00 -12.82
CA LEU A 51 10.99 17.38 -14.14
C LEU A 51 11.91 18.16 -15.07
N ARG A 52 13.00 17.55 -15.53
CA ARG A 52 13.81 18.06 -16.63
C ARG A 52 13.18 17.63 -17.96
N VAL A 53 12.89 18.60 -18.82
CA VAL A 53 12.33 18.35 -20.15
C VAL A 53 13.32 18.82 -21.20
N SER A 54 13.80 17.86 -21.99
CA SER A 54 14.55 18.07 -23.22
C SER A 54 13.59 18.07 -24.40
N LEU A 55 13.16 19.27 -24.81
CA LEU A 55 12.17 19.49 -25.85
C LEU A 55 12.53 18.89 -27.22
N ALA A 56 13.82 18.72 -27.49
CA ALA A 56 14.34 18.07 -28.70
C ALA A 56 14.32 16.53 -28.61
N GLY A 57 14.32 15.97 -27.39
CA GLY A 57 14.25 14.53 -27.15
C GLY A 57 12.83 13.97 -27.06
N VAL A 58 11.81 14.83 -27.04
CA VAL A 58 10.41 14.39 -27.03
C VAL A 58 10.00 13.95 -28.46
N PRO A 59 9.49 12.71 -28.65
CA PRO A 59 9.09 12.18 -29.95
C PRO A 59 8.09 13.07 -30.69
N ALA A 60 8.08 12.99 -32.03
CA ALA A 60 7.26 13.86 -32.88
C ALA A 60 5.75 13.66 -32.68
N ASP A 61 5.34 12.44 -32.32
CA ASP A 61 3.97 12.02 -32.08
C ASP A 61 3.45 12.33 -30.67
N ILE A 62 4.33 12.84 -29.78
CA ILE A 62 3.94 13.43 -28.49
C ILE A 62 3.68 14.93 -28.69
N GLU A 63 2.46 15.34 -28.36
CA GLU A 63 2.01 16.73 -28.49
C GLU A 63 2.12 17.51 -27.18
N GLN A 64 2.00 16.82 -26.04
CA GLN A 64 1.98 17.45 -24.72
C GLN A 64 2.72 16.60 -23.68
N VAL A 65 3.46 17.28 -22.79
CA VAL A 65 4.00 16.73 -21.55
C VAL A 65 3.24 17.38 -20.40
N ARG A 66 2.49 16.60 -19.64
CA ARG A 66 1.68 17.06 -18.50
C ARG A 66 2.44 16.80 -17.21
N ALA A 67 2.62 17.82 -16.37
CA ALA A 67 3.20 17.66 -15.03
C ALA A 67 2.08 17.44 -14.01
N VAL A 68 2.19 16.37 -13.23
CA VAL A 68 1.16 15.89 -12.31
C VAL A 68 1.70 15.92 -10.88
N ILE A 69 0.87 16.42 -9.96
CA ILE A 69 1.12 16.41 -8.51
C ILE A 69 0.15 15.43 -7.86
N THR A 70 0.67 14.57 -6.99
CA THR A 70 -0.11 13.62 -6.19
C THR A 70 0.26 13.79 -4.73
N LEU A 71 -0.70 13.92 -3.83
CA LEU A 71 -0.39 13.99 -2.39
C LEU A 71 0.21 12.67 -1.89
N ASP A 72 1.20 12.76 -1.00
CA ASP A 72 1.87 11.59 -0.41
C ASP A 72 0.91 10.76 0.48
N ASP A 73 -0.06 11.42 1.11
CA ASP A 73 -1.12 10.78 1.88
C ASP A 73 -2.36 10.52 1.00
N ALA A 74 -2.53 9.26 0.59
CA ALA A 74 -3.66 8.79 -0.21
C ALA A 74 -5.04 8.97 0.45
N SER A 75 -5.11 9.26 1.76
CA SER A 75 -6.35 9.56 2.48
C SER A 75 -6.66 11.07 2.58
N SER A 76 -5.76 11.92 2.08
CA SER A 76 -5.87 13.38 2.13
C SER A 76 -6.33 14.00 0.80
N ASN A 77 -6.56 15.31 0.80
CA ASN A 77 -6.92 16.11 -0.37
C ASN A 77 -6.37 17.54 -0.26
N PHE A 78 -6.25 18.22 -1.40
CA PHE A 78 -5.64 19.55 -1.50
C PHE A 78 -6.42 20.63 -0.74
N GLY A 79 -7.71 20.43 -0.43
CA GLY A 79 -8.49 21.32 0.43
C GLY A 79 -8.04 21.34 1.88
N ARG A 80 -7.18 20.40 2.30
CA ARG A 80 -6.56 20.34 3.63
C ARG A 80 -5.05 20.60 3.62
N SER A 81 -4.50 20.97 2.46
CA SER A 81 -3.07 21.21 2.25
C SER A 81 -2.83 22.64 1.76
N ALA A 82 -1.59 23.11 1.85
CA ALA A 82 -1.22 24.36 1.19
C ALA A 82 -1.35 24.22 -0.33
N ALA A 83 -1.78 25.29 -1.00
CA ALA A 83 -1.89 25.33 -2.45
C ALA A 83 -0.54 24.98 -3.12
N PRO A 84 -0.49 23.95 -3.98
CA PRO A 84 0.76 23.59 -4.64
C PRO A 84 1.17 24.70 -5.60
N THR A 85 2.48 24.96 -5.69
CA THR A 85 3.03 25.96 -6.60
C THR A 85 3.87 25.29 -7.68
N ALA A 86 3.61 25.60 -8.94
CA ALA A 86 4.35 25.14 -10.09
C ALA A 86 5.28 26.21 -10.66
N ARG A 87 6.56 25.88 -10.83
CA ARG A 87 7.59 26.74 -11.41
C ARG A 87 8.16 26.12 -12.66
N VAL A 88 8.38 26.94 -13.69
CA VAL A 88 9.12 26.55 -14.88
C VAL A 88 10.38 27.38 -14.97
N SER A 89 11.53 26.73 -15.13
CA SER A 89 12.83 27.38 -15.23
C SER A 89 13.58 26.99 -16.52
N ASP A 90 14.48 27.86 -16.95
CA ASP A 90 15.41 27.56 -18.04
C ASP A 90 16.52 26.58 -17.61
N ALA A 91 17.46 26.30 -18.51
CA ALA A 91 18.58 25.39 -18.22
C ALA A 91 19.61 25.96 -17.22
N ALA A 92 19.64 27.28 -17.02
CA ALA A 92 20.48 27.94 -16.03
C ALA A 92 19.81 28.03 -14.65
N GLY A 93 18.55 27.59 -14.54
CA GLY A 93 17.77 27.60 -13.31
C GLY A 93 16.98 28.89 -13.08
N ASN A 94 16.98 29.83 -14.03
CA ASN A 94 16.18 31.05 -13.92
C ASN A 94 14.70 30.70 -14.05
N VAL A 95 13.89 31.09 -13.06
CA VAL A 95 12.44 30.90 -13.10
C VAL A 95 11.86 31.80 -14.19
N LEU A 96 11.23 31.17 -15.17
CA LEU A 96 10.53 31.81 -16.28
C LEU A 96 9.06 32.08 -15.93
N TYR A 97 8.42 31.13 -15.25
CA TYR A 97 7.01 31.17 -14.88
C TYR A 97 6.79 30.56 -13.51
N GLU A 98 5.84 31.10 -12.76
CA GLU A 98 5.33 30.55 -11.50
C GLU A 98 3.80 30.55 -11.55
N TYR A 99 3.18 29.50 -11.03
CA TYR A 99 1.74 29.32 -10.98
C TYR A 99 1.35 28.69 -9.64
N VAL A 100 0.59 29.41 -8.82
CA VAL A 100 -0.01 28.88 -7.60
C VAL A 100 -1.37 28.29 -7.96
N ILE A 101 -1.59 27.02 -7.60
CA ILE A 101 -2.82 26.31 -7.93
C ILE A 101 -3.80 26.46 -6.77
N ASP A 102 -4.65 27.49 -6.84
CA ASP A 102 -5.71 27.74 -5.89
C ASP A 102 -7.02 27.03 -6.25
N GLY A 103 -7.99 27.05 -5.33
CA GLY A 103 -9.33 26.52 -5.58
C GLY A 103 -9.49 24.99 -5.53
N LEU A 104 -8.42 24.24 -5.26
CA LEU A 104 -8.50 22.80 -5.02
C LEU A 104 -9.17 22.51 -3.67
N THR A 105 -10.05 21.52 -3.64
CA THR A 105 -10.82 21.09 -2.48
C THR A 105 -10.72 19.58 -2.29
N THR A 106 -11.57 18.79 -2.93
CA THR A 106 -11.68 17.34 -2.72
C THR A 106 -10.66 16.53 -3.51
N GLU A 107 -9.87 17.18 -4.35
CA GLU A 107 -8.92 16.54 -5.25
C GLU A 107 -7.66 16.07 -4.51
N SER A 108 -7.20 14.86 -4.83
CA SER A 108 -5.93 14.29 -4.32
C SER A 108 -4.82 14.29 -5.37
N ILE A 109 -5.17 14.63 -6.61
CA ILE A 109 -4.26 14.75 -7.76
C ILE A 109 -4.60 15.98 -8.56
N VAL A 110 -3.59 16.65 -9.13
CA VAL A 110 -3.77 17.78 -10.03
C VAL A 110 -2.77 17.75 -11.19
N ILE A 111 -3.25 18.01 -12.39
CA ILE A 111 -2.40 18.38 -13.53
C ILE A 111 -2.03 19.85 -13.35
N ALA A 112 -0.80 20.09 -12.93
CA ALA A 112 -0.32 21.43 -12.61
C ALA A 112 -0.18 22.30 -13.86
N LEU A 113 0.54 21.77 -14.85
CA LEU A 113 0.83 22.47 -16.10
C LEU A 113 1.09 21.51 -17.23
N GLU A 114 1.08 22.05 -18.44
CA GLU A 114 1.40 21.33 -19.66
C GLU A 114 2.45 22.07 -20.47
N VAL A 115 3.39 21.31 -21.01
CA VAL A 115 4.35 21.75 -22.03
C VAL A 115 3.87 21.16 -23.34
N TYR A 116 3.44 21.98 -24.30
CA TYR A 116 2.78 21.50 -25.51
C TYR A 116 3.34 22.12 -26.78
N ARG A 117 3.25 21.40 -27.90
CA ARG A 117 3.62 21.90 -29.22
C ARG A 117 2.45 22.63 -29.86
N ARG A 118 2.74 23.78 -30.48
CA ARG A 118 1.78 24.50 -31.33
C ARG A 118 2.53 25.17 -32.47
N GLN A 119 2.20 24.78 -33.70
CA GLN A 119 2.84 25.30 -34.93
C GLN A 119 4.37 25.15 -34.91
N GLY A 120 4.88 24.00 -34.44
CA GLY A 120 6.31 23.71 -34.38
C GLY A 120 7.07 24.37 -33.23
N ALA A 121 6.41 25.22 -32.42
CA ALA A 121 7.00 25.83 -31.23
C ALA A 121 6.46 25.20 -29.94
N TRP A 122 7.33 25.03 -28.95
CA TRP A 122 6.92 24.61 -27.61
C TRP A 122 6.37 25.79 -26.80
N LYS A 123 5.32 25.53 -26.05
CA LYS A 123 4.63 26.49 -25.19
C LYS A 123 4.33 25.84 -23.84
N VAL A 124 4.11 26.68 -22.84
CA VAL A 124 3.67 26.24 -21.50
C VAL A 124 2.26 26.78 -21.26
N ARG A 125 1.42 25.98 -20.62
CA ARG A 125 0.08 26.36 -20.17
C ARG A 125 -0.09 25.95 -18.71
N ALA A 126 -0.51 26.88 -17.87
CA ALA A 126 -1.03 26.58 -16.54
C ALA A 126 -2.40 25.89 -16.69
N VAL A 127 -2.61 24.77 -15.99
CA VAL A 127 -3.83 23.96 -16.14
C VAL A 127 -4.63 23.90 -14.84
N GLY A 128 -4.02 23.44 -13.74
CA GLY A 128 -4.69 23.37 -12.44
C GLY A 128 -5.88 22.42 -12.38
N GLN A 129 -5.94 21.41 -13.26
CA GLN A 129 -7.06 20.49 -13.34
C GLN A 129 -6.93 19.41 -12.27
N GLY A 130 -7.75 19.50 -11.23
CA GLY A 130 -7.80 18.53 -10.15
C GLY A 130 -8.64 17.29 -10.49
N TYR A 131 -8.32 16.17 -9.83
CA TYR A 131 -9.00 14.88 -9.94
C TYR A 131 -9.43 14.39 -8.55
N ALA A 132 -10.72 14.53 -8.23
CA ALA A 132 -11.32 14.02 -6.99
C ALA A 132 -11.37 12.48 -6.94
N GLY A 133 -11.46 11.82 -8.10
CA GLY A 133 -11.34 10.37 -8.22
C GLY A 133 -9.89 9.84 -8.11
N GLY A 134 -8.94 10.70 -7.76
CA GLY A 134 -7.54 10.35 -7.56
C GLY A 134 -6.86 9.80 -8.82
N PHE A 135 -5.85 8.94 -8.60
CA PHE A 135 -4.96 8.43 -9.66
C PHE A 135 -5.72 7.68 -10.74
N ALA A 136 -6.66 6.83 -10.32
CA ALA A 136 -7.58 6.10 -11.17
C ALA A 136 -8.34 6.96 -12.20
N ALA A 137 -8.82 8.13 -11.77
CA ALA A 137 -9.54 9.03 -12.67
C ALA A 137 -8.59 9.69 -13.68
N LEU A 138 -7.39 10.09 -13.25
CA LEU A 138 -6.36 10.67 -14.12
C LEU A 138 -5.95 9.69 -15.22
N VAL A 139 -5.52 8.48 -14.85
CA VAL A 139 -5.01 7.45 -15.77
C VAL A 139 -6.05 7.00 -16.78
N THR A 140 -7.31 6.82 -16.35
CA THR A 140 -8.44 6.50 -17.24
C THR A 140 -8.66 7.60 -18.29
N ASP A 141 -8.65 8.86 -17.87
CA ASP A 141 -8.79 10.02 -18.75
C ASP A 141 -7.64 10.11 -19.78
N HIS A 142 -6.47 9.56 -19.45
CA HIS A 142 -5.28 9.55 -20.31
C HIS A 142 -5.04 8.20 -20.99
N GLY A 143 -6.04 7.31 -20.98
CA GLY A 143 -6.06 6.10 -21.82
C GLY A 143 -5.12 5.01 -21.32
N VAL A 144 -4.60 5.18 -20.10
CA VAL A 144 -3.98 4.10 -19.34
C VAL A 144 -5.12 3.28 -18.75
N SER A 145 -5.24 2.02 -19.16
CA SER A 145 -6.22 1.09 -18.60
C SER A 145 -5.80 0.75 -17.18
N VAL A 146 -6.56 1.23 -16.18
CA VAL A 146 -6.41 0.83 -14.78
C VAL A 146 -7.66 0.05 -14.39
N ASP A 147 -7.57 -1.28 -14.52
CA ASP A 147 -8.52 -2.20 -13.93
C ASP A 147 -8.15 -2.43 -12.46
N ASP A 148 -8.24 -1.36 -11.64
CA ASP A 148 -8.48 -1.39 -10.19
C ASP A 148 -8.54 0.04 -9.60
N ALA A 149 -9.51 0.82 -10.10
CA ALA A 149 -10.05 1.93 -9.35
C ALA A 149 -11.19 1.38 -8.48
N PRO A 150 -11.23 1.63 -7.16
CA PRO A 150 -12.49 1.48 -6.42
C PRO A 150 -13.53 2.30 -7.17
N ALA A 151 -14.67 1.69 -7.49
CA ALA A 151 -15.79 2.42 -8.08
C ALA A 151 -16.01 3.70 -7.25
N PRO A 152 -16.22 4.87 -7.89
CA PRO A 152 -16.57 6.07 -7.14
C PRO A 152 -17.75 5.69 -6.22
N PRO A 153 -17.72 6.09 -4.94
CA PRO A 153 -18.82 5.79 -4.04
C PRO A 153 -20.11 6.21 -4.73
N PRO A 154 -21.17 5.39 -4.69
CA PRO A 154 -22.44 5.75 -5.29
C PRO A 154 -22.83 7.15 -4.81
N PRO A 155 -23.39 8.02 -5.67
CA PRO A 155 -23.80 9.35 -5.25
C PRO A 155 -24.65 9.19 -4.00
N THR A 156 -24.26 9.88 -2.92
CA THR A 156 -25.08 9.97 -1.72
C THR A 156 -26.48 10.37 -2.18
N PRO A 157 -27.54 9.63 -1.81
CA PRO A 157 -28.88 10.09 -2.05
C PRO A 157 -29.00 11.48 -1.47
N VAL A 158 -29.30 12.47 -2.31
CA VAL A 158 -29.74 13.78 -1.82
C VAL A 158 -30.89 13.46 -0.88
N ALA A 159 -30.69 13.73 0.41
CA ALA A 159 -31.74 13.53 1.39
C ALA A 159 -32.95 14.33 0.90
N ALA A 160 -34.04 13.62 0.60
CA ALA A 160 -35.32 14.27 0.41
C ALA A 160 -35.57 15.16 1.64
N PRO A 161 -36.00 16.42 1.47
CA PRO A 161 -36.28 17.29 2.60
C PRO A 161 -37.26 16.57 3.54
N ALA A 162 -36.86 16.45 4.81
CA ALA A 162 -37.70 15.85 5.83
C ALA A 162 -39.05 16.61 5.89
N PRO A 163 -40.18 15.90 6.06
CA PRO A 163 -41.45 16.58 6.29
C PRO A 163 -41.34 17.43 7.55
N ILE A 164 -41.54 18.73 7.37
CA ILE A 164 -41.76 19.73 8.43
C ILE A 164 -42.84 19.23 9.40
N THR A 165 -42.44 18.82 10.60
CA THR A 165 -43.36 18.64 11.72
C THR A 165 -43.83 20.01 12.22
N PRO A 166 -45.14 20.23 12.45
CA PRO A 166 -45.63 21.49 12.99
C PRO A 166 -45.08 21.76 14.41
N PRO A 167 -44.87 23.03 14.79
CA PRO A 167 -44.30 23.37 16.09
C PRO A 167 -45.28 23.05 17.24
N SER A 168 -44.81 22.28 18.22
CA SER A 168 -45.47 22.15 19.51
C SER A 168 -45.20 23.38 20.37
N SER A 169 -46.26 23.95 20.93
CA SER A 169 -46.28 25.17 21.75
C SER A 169 -45.41 25.06 23.01
N VAL A 170 -44.56 26.06 23.23
CA VAL A 170 -43.83 26.29 24.50
C VAL A 170 -44.79 26.93 25.52
N ALA A 171 -44.96 26.31 26.68
CA ALA A 171 -45.64 26.91 27.83
C ALA A 171 -44.65 27.80 28.63
N PRO A 172 -45.09 28.95 29.18
CA PRO A 172 -44.19 29.97 29.74
C PRO A 172 -43.68 29.64 31.15
N THR A 173 -42.40 29.93 31.39
CA THR A 173 -41.73 29.96 32.71
C THR A 173 -42.04 31.24 33.49
N PRO A 174 -42.29 31.17 34.81
CA PRO A 174 -42.46 32.36 35.66
C PRO A 174 -41.13 33.05 36.05
N PRO A 175 -41.15 34.36 36.39
CA PRO A 175 -39.96 35.22 36.45
C PRO A 175 -39.12 35.08 37.73
N ALA A 176 -37.82 35.36 37.57
CA ALA A 176 -36.80 35.41 38.62
C ALA A 176 -36.80 36.76 39.36
N TYR A 177 -36.65 36.71 40.69
CA TYR A 177 -36.41 37.89 41.53
C TYR A 177 -34.89 38.13 41.71
N ASN A 178 -34.48 39.38 41.49
CA ASN A 178 -33.13 39.91 41.72
C ASN A 178 -32.81 40.03 43.23
N GLN A 179 -31.59 39.65 43.64
CA GLN A 179 -30.90 40.24 44.80
C GLN A 179 -29.36 40.34 44.60
N PRO A 180 -28.68 41.32 45.25
CA PRO A 180 -27.36 41.87 44.86
C PRO A 180 -26.14 41.26 45.62
N PRO A 181 -24.89 41.63 45.27
CA PRO A 181 -23.68 40.84 45.56
C PRO A 181 -23.03 41.17 46.92
N GLN A 182 -22.47 40.15 47.60
CA GLN A 182 -21.57 40.34 48.74
C GLN A 182 -20.32 39.44 48.68
N GLN A 183 -19.24 39.98 49.23
CA GLN A 183 -17.83 39.77 48.93
C GLN A 183 -17.21 38.54 49.64
N GLN A 184 -16.17 37.96 49.02
CA GLN A 184 -15.29 36.95 49.63
C GLN A 184 -14.29 37.57 50.63
N PRO A 185 -13.93 36.82 51.69
CA PRO A 185 -12.54 36.79 52.16
C PRO A 185 -11.94 35.36 52.14
N SER A 186 -10.65 35.30 51.79
CA SER A 186 -9.78 34.12 51.74
C SER A 186 -9.31 33.64 53.11
N TYR A 187 -9.14 32.32 53.33
CA TYR A 187 -8.17 31.79 54.29
C TYR A 187 -7.59 30.42 53.88
N ASN A 188 -6.27 30.29 54.10
CA ASN A 188 -5.37 29.15 53.86
C ASN A 188 -5.79 27.83 54.53
N ALA A 189 -5.53 26.70 53.88
CA ALA A 189 -5.54 25.36 54.49
C ALA A 189 -4.11 24.80 54.71
N PRO A 190 -3.80 24.23 55.90
CA PRO A 190 -2.53 23.55 56.20
C PRO A 190 -2.51 22.03 55.85
N PRO A 191 -1.32 21.35 55.88
CA PRO A 191 -1.05 20.10 55.14
C PRO A 191 -1.39 18.78 55.86
N VAL A 192 -1.42 17.70 55.07
CA VAL A 192 -1.84 16.30 55.39
C VAL A 192 -0.70 15.44 56.01
N PRO A 193 -0.96 14.59 57.02
CA PRO A 193 0.01 13.60 57.52
C PRO A 193 -0.08 12.19 56.88
N PRO A 194 0.99 11.35 56.96
CA PRO A 194 1.20 10.15 56.13
C PRO A 194 0.68 8.80 56.71
N ALA A 195 0.63 7.78 55.83
CA ALA A 195 0.07 6.42 56.07
C ALA A 195 1.08 5.39 56.65
N PRO A 196 0.61 4.33 57.36
CA PRO A 196 1.46 3.25 57.90
C PRO A 196 1.58 1.99 56.99
N PRO A 197 2.59 1.10 57.22
CA PRO A 197 3.11 0.14 56.24
C PRO A 197 2.65 -1.33 56.39
N ALA A 198 2.96 -2.12 55.36
CA ALA A 198 2.56 -3.52 55.11
C ALA A 198 3.40 -4.60 55.82
N TYR A 199 2.81 -5.80 56.04
CA TYR A 199 3.52 -7.03 56.42
C TYR A 199 2.92 -8.32 55.79
N ASN A 200 3.82 -9.06 55.11
CA ASN A 200 4.02 -10.50 54.82
C ASN A 200 2.89 -11.57 54.91
N GLN A 201 2.86 -12.46 53.89
CA GLN A 201 2.43 -13.88 53.90
C GLN A 201 3.65 -14.83 54.13
N PRO A 202 3.53 -16.12 54.58
CA PRO A 202 3.09 -17.32 53.78
C PRO A 202 2.58 -18.54 54.66
N PRO A 203 2.55 -19.85 54.24
CA PRO A 203 2.23 -20.54 52.96
C PRO A 203 1.11 -21.64 53.07
N ALA A 204 0.91 -22.37 51.95
CA ALA A 204 -0.17 -23.30 51.55
C ALA A 204 -0.31 -24.68 52.24
N TYR A 205 -1.51 -25.28 52.11
CA TYR A 205 -1.77 -26.73 52.12
C TYR A 205 -2.90 -27.14 51.14
N ASN A 206 -2.93 -28.43 50.81
CA ASN A 206 -3.42 -29.07 49.59
C ASN A 206 -4.64 -30.00 49.85
N GLN A 207 -5.46 -30.21 48.81
CA GLN A 207 -6.33 -31.38 48.47
C GLN A 207 -7.70 -31.67 49.14
N GLY A 208 -8.70 -32.01 48.29
CA GLY A 208 -9.82 -32.92 48.61
C GLY A 208 -11.06 -32.81 47.66
N PRO A 209 -11.72 -33.90 47.21
CA PRO A 209 -12.46 -33.96 45.92
C PRO A 209 -14.01 -33.86 45.97
N THR A 210 -14.59 -33.78 44.76
CA THR A 210 -15.99 -33.62 44.30
C THR A 210 -17.08 -34.59 44.81
N PRO A 211 -18.38 -34.22 44.66
CA PRO A 211 -19.41 -35.17 44.20
C PRO A 211 -20.35 -34.64 43.07
N PRO A 212 -21.20 -35.51 42.47
CA PRO A 212 -21.50 -35.54 41.03
C PRO A 212 -22.86 -34.97 40.57
N ALA A 213 -23.00 -34.88 39.24
CA ALA A 213 -24.18 -34.45 38.48
C ALA A 213 -25.32 -35.50 38.39
N TYR A 214 -26.56 -35.02 38.22
CA TYR A 214 -27.71 -35.79 37.72
C TYR A 214 -28.58 -34.94 36.74
N PRO A 215 -29.14 -35.53 35.65
CA PRO A 215 -30.09 -34.91 34.71
C PRO A 215 -31.53 -35.47 34.91
N PRO A 216 -32.49 -35.39 33.94
CA PRO A 216 -33.12 -34.27 33.22
C PRO A 216 -34.68 -34.29 33.40
N ALA A 217 -35.45 -33.35 32.81
CA ALA A 217 -36.86 -33.60 32.42
C ALA A 217 -37.41 -32.60 31.37
N GLN A 218 -38.20 -33.12 30.44
CA GLN A 218 -38.87 -32.43 29.32
C GLN A 218 -40.35 -32.11 29.63
N GLN A 219 -40.81 -30.93 29.18
CA GLN A 219 -42.12 -30.51 28.58
C GLN A 219 -43.48 -31.15 29.00
N PRO A 220 -44.61 -30.39 29.02
CA PRO A 220 -45.30 -30.02 27.76
C PRO A 220 -46.07 -28.68 27.72
N ALA A 221 -46.44 -28.31 26.49
CA ALA A 221 -47.17 -27.11 26.06
C ALA A 221 -48.70 -27.28 26.12
N TYR A 222 -49.45 -26.18 26.26
CA TYR A 222 -50.84 -26.06 25.76
C TYR A 222 -51.25 -24.62 25.41
N ASN A 223 -51.97 -24.53 24.29
CA ASN A 223 -52.90 -23.52 23.78
C ASN A 223 -52.44 -22.29 22.98
N GLN A 224 -52.67 -22.42 21.66
CA GLN A 224 -52.94 -21.37 20.67
C GLN A 224 -54.39 -20.84 20.84
N GLN A 225 -54.79 -19.61 20.47
CA GLN A 225 -55.01 -19.02 19.12
C GLN A 225 -55.71 -17.63 19.32
N PRO A 226 -56.09 -16.80 18.30
CA PRO A 226 -55.33 -16.14 17.23
C PRO A 226 -55.65 -14.62 17.10
N THR A 227 -54.75 -13.75 16.62
CA THR A 227 -55.18 -12.49 15.93
C THR A 227 -54.22 -12.04 14.82
N TYR A 228 -54.75 -11.21 13.94
CA TYR A 228 -54.49 -10.98 12.53
C TYR A 228 -53.18 -10.24 12.14
N ASN A 229 -52.64 -10.64 10.98
CA ASN A 229 -51.81 -9.90 10.01
C ASN A 229 -50.80 -8.87 10.52
N GLN A 230 -49.53 -9.28 10.61
CA GLN A 230 -48.38 -8.42 10.32
C GLN A 230 -47.38 -9.19 9.45
N ALA A 231 -46.85 -8.54 8.41
CA ALA A 231 -45.78 -9.08 7.57
C ALA A 231 -44.51 -9.31 8.40
N PRO A 232 -43.73 -10.37 8.13
CA PRO A 232 -42.56 -10.70 8.94
C PRO A 232 -41.48 -9.61 8.83
N PRO A 233 -40.84 -9.20 9.94
CA PRO A 233 -39.64 -8.38 9.88
C PRO A 233 -38.49 -9.17 9.24
N ALA A 234 -37.68 -8.48 8.45
CA ALA A 234 -36.48 -9.05 7.82
C ALA A 234 -35.58 -9.75 8.86
N PRO A 235 -34.92 -10.87 8.50
CA PRO A 235 -34.01 -11.53 9.42
C PRO A 235 -32.88 -10.58 9.85
N PRO A 236 -32.39 -10.68 11.10
CA PRO A 236 -31.30 -9.85 11.57
C PRO A 236 -30.08 -10.06 10.67
N VAL A 237 -29.50 -8.95 10.22
CA VAL A 237 -28.28 -8.91 9.42
C VAL A 237 -27.21 -9.66 10.19
N GLN A 238 -26.88 -10.87 9.74
CA GLN A 238 -25.71 -11.58 10.24
C GLN A 238 -24.50 -10.72 9.93
N ASN A 239 -23.65 -10.47 10.95
CA ASN A 239 -22.35 -9.84 10.77
C ASN A 239 -21.61 -10.54 9.63
N GLN A 240 -21.60 -9.94 8.45
CA GLN A 240 -20.76 -10.40 7.35
C GLN A 240 -19.31 -10.22 7.80
N PRO A 241 -18.45 -11.24 7.66
CA PRO A 241 -17.01 -11.05 7.79
C PRO A 241 -16.58 -9.93 6.83
N PRO A 242 -15.53 -9.16 7.15
CA PRO A 242 -15.06 -8.08 6.28
C PRO A 242 -14.91 -8.60 4.84
N ALA A 243 -15.45 -7.84 3.88
CA ALA A 243 -15.45 -8.20 2.47
C ALA A 243 -14.03 -8.58 2.03
N GLN A 244 -13.88 -9.82 1.54
CA GLN A 244 -12.62 -10.27 0.96
C GLN A 244 -12.34 -9.42 -0.28
N GLN A 245 -11.15 -8.84 -0.37
CA GLN A 245 -10.72 -8.10 -1.56
C GLN A 245 -10.87 -9.01 -2.81
N PRO A 246 -11.33 -8.47 -3.94
CA PRO A 246 -11.49 -9.27 -5.15
C PRO A 246 -10.14 -9.86 -5.59
N GLU A 247 -10.13 -11.16 -5.93
CA GLU A 247 -8.93 -11.82 -6.45
C GLU A 247 -8.65 -11.32 -7.87
N VAL A 248 -7.40 -10.88 -8.11
CA VAL A 248 -7.01 -10.40 -9.43
C VAL A 248 -6.60 -11.57 -10.32
N SER A 249 -7.02 -11.52 -11.58
CA SER A 249 -6.64 -12.50 -12.59
C SER A 249 -5.36 -12.08 -13.31
N LEU A 250 -4.45 -13.03 -13.53
CA LEU A 250 -3.22 -12.79 -14.28
C LEU A 250 -3.53 -12.74 -15.78
N VAL A 251 -3.16 -11.64 -16.44
CA VAL A 251 -3.33 -11.48 -17.89
C VAL A 251 -1.96 -11.43 -18.55
N LYS A 252 -1.79 -12.18 -19.64
CA LYS A 252 -0.51 -12.24 -20.37
C LYS A 252 -0.14 -10.86 -20.91
N GLY A 253 1.08 -10.40 -20.63
CA GLY A 253 1.60 -9.11 -21.11
C GLY A 253 1.09 -7.88 -20.36
N ARG A 254 0.36 -8.06 -19.25
CA ARG A 254 -0.05 -6.99 -18.34
C ARG A 254 0.32 -7.38 -16.91
N PRO A 255 1.52 -7.02 -16.41
CA PRO A 255 1.90 -7.32 -15.04
C PRO A 255 0.94 -6.64 -14.07
N VAL A 256 0.45 -7.41 -13.10
CA VAL A 256 -0.41 -6.87 -12.04
C VAL A 256 0.48 -6.17 -11.01
N SER A 257 0.33 -4.86 -10.83
CA SER A 257 0.94 -4.19 -9.69
C SER A 257 0.16 -4.58 -8.44
N LEU A 258 0.79 -5.37 -7.56
CA LEU A 258 0.14 -5.82 -6.34
C LEU A 258 0.21 -4.75 -5.26
N THR A 259 -0.91 -4.57 -4.58
CA THR A 259 -0.99 -3.83 -3.33
C THR A 259 -0.90 -4.80 -2.15
N LYS A 260 -0.49 -4.28 -0.99
CA LYS A 260 -0.38 -5.08 0.24
C LYS A 260 -1.71 -5.77 0.56
N GLY A 261 -1.66 -7.09 0.76
CA GLY A 261 -2.82 -7.93 1.08
C GLY A 261 -3.51 -8.55 -0.14
N GLN A 262 -3.25 -8.05 -1.35
CA GLN A 262 -3.90 -8.49 -2.58
C GLN A 262 -3.58 -9.95 -2.90
N LYS A 263 -4.59 -10.68 -3.38
CA LYS A 263 -4.52 -12.11 -3.68
C LYS A 263 -4.72 -12.35 -5.17
N VAL A 264 -3.99 -13.33 -5.69
CA VAL A 264 -4.03 -13.75 -7.09
C VAL A 264 -4.02 -15.26 -7.16
N THR A 265 -4.90 -15.82 -7.98
CA THR A 265 -4.86 -17.25 -8.30
C THR A 265 -3.82 -17.50 -9.41
N LEU A 266 -2.93 -18.48 -9.21
CA LEU A 266 -1.81 -18.76 -10.12
C LEU A 266 -2.26 -19.59 -11.33
N ARG A 267 -3.03 -18.95 -12.21
CA ARG A 267 -3.50 -19.49 -13.49
C ARG A 267 -3.05 -18.61 -14.65
N LYS A 268 -2.81 -19.24 -15.79
CA LYS A 268 -2.62 -18.58 -17.09
C LYS A 268 -3.97 -18.15 -17.66
N GLU A 269 -3.91 -17.28 -18.65
CA GLU A 269 -5.03 -16.99 -19.53
C GLU A 269 -5.61 -18.29 -20.11
N GLY A 270 -6.95 -18.44 -20.08
CA GLY A 270 -7.63 -19.69 -20.43
C GLY A 270 -7.76 -20.71 -19.28
N GLY A 271 -7.32 -20.35 -18.07
CA GLY A 271 -7.58 -21.13 -16.85
C GLY A 271 -6.60 -22.28 -16.60
N VAL A 272 -5.49 -22.39 -17.34
CA VAL A 272 -4.47 -23.43 -17.09
C VAL A 272 -3.66 -23.08 -15.85
N ALA A 273 -3.49 -24.00 -14.90
CA ALA A 273 -2.68 -23.75 -13.70
C ALA A 273 -1.21 -23.49 -14.05
N LEU A 274 -0.58 -22.54 -13.35
CA LEU A 274 0.87 -22.36 -13.42
C LEU A 274 1.57 -23.56 -12.78
N THR A 275 2.64 -24.01 -13.43
CA THR A 275 3.44 -25.15 -12.98
C THR A 275 4.81 -24.72 -12.47
N MET A 276 5.33 -23.61 -12.99
CA MET A 276 6.63 -23.06 -12.61
C MET A 276 6.52 -21.55 -12.47
N ILE A 277 7.02 -21.04 -11.35
CA ILE A 277 7.07 -19.60 -11.08
C ILE A 277 8.49 -19.19 -10.71
N GLN A 278 8.78 -17.92 -10.95
CA GLN A 278 10.00 -17.26 -10.53
C GLN A 278 9.65 -16.08 -9.64
N MET A 279 10.29 -16.00 -8.47
CA MET A 279 10.34 -14.77 -7.69
C MET A 279 11.66 -14.08 -8.01
N GLY A 280 11.57 -12.89 -8.58
CA GLY A 280 12.72 -12.01 -8.85
C GLY A 280 12.77 -10.89 -7.83
N LEU A 281 13.94 -10.65 -7.26
CA LEU A 281 14.26 -9.53 -6.38
C LEU A 281 15.25 -8.63 -7.12
N GLY A 282 15.00 -7.33 -7.16
CA GLY A 282 15.96 -6.34 -7.65
C GLY A 282 16.06 -5.16 -6.69
N TRP A 283 17.23 -4.53 -6.59
CA TRP A 283 17.51 -3.32 -5.80
C TRP A 283 18.73 -2.56 -6.30
N ASP A 284 18.77 -1.25 -6.06
CA ASP A 284 19.94 -0.44 -6.38
C ASP A 284 20.93 -0.36 -5.20
N PRO A 285 22.25 -0.32 -5.46
CA PRO A 285 23.27 -0.09 -4.43
C PRO A 285 23.11 1.28 -3.76
N ILE A 286 23.53 1.40 -2.49
CA ILE A 286 23.49 2.69 -1.79
C ILE A 286 24.55 3.62 -2.38
N LYS A 287 24.11 4.71 -3.01
CA LYS A 287 24.99 5.77 -3.49
C LYS A 287 25.22 6.81 -2.38
N LYS A 288 26.38 6.80 -1.73
CA LYS A 288 26.80 7.86 -0.80
C LYS A 288 27.58 8.92 -1.56
N SER A 289 27.08 10.15 -1.60
CA SER A 289 27.77 11.29 -2.22
C SER A 289 28.43 12.16 -1.15
N GLY A 290 29.74 12.43 -1.28
CA GLY A 290 30.51 13.26 -0.36
C GLY A 290 31.43 14.24 -1.09
N LEU A 291 32.04 15.16 -0.34
CA LEU A 291 32.87 16.27 -0.86
C LEU A 291 34.11 15.83 -1.69
N PHE A 292 34.46 14.54 -1.66
CA PHE A 292 35.60 13.94 -2.37
C PHE A 292 35.18 12.79 -3.31
N GLY A 293 33.95 12.80 -3.82
CA GLY A 293 33.44 11.82 -4.79
C GLY A 293 32.29 10.97 -4.24
N SER A 294 31.68 10.19 -5.14
CA SER A 294 30.64 9.22 -4.82
C SER A 294 31.28 7.88 -4.45
N ARG A 295 30.89 7.30 -3.31
CA ARG A 295 31.17 5.91 -2.95
C ARG A 295 29.87 5.14 -2.95
N THR A 296 29.84 4.03 -3.67
CA THR A 296 28.80 3.01 -3.53
C THR A 296 29.10 2.19 -2.28
N ALA A 297 28.08 1.92 -1.48
CA ALA A 297 28.14 0.90 -0.44
C ALA A 297 27.26 -0.26 -0.91
N ASP A 298 27.87 -1.44 -1.01
CA ASP A 298 27.17 -2.65 -1.43
C ASP A 298 26.09 -2.98 -0.40
N VAL A 299 24.86 -3.13 -0.90
CA VAL A 299 23.75 -3.68 -0.11
C VAL A 299 23.64 -5.14 -0.49
N ASP A 300 23.83 -5.97 0.51
CA ASP A 300 23.71 -7.41 0.43
C ASP A 300 22.29 -7.76 0.87
N LEU A 301 21.38 -7.92 -0.11
CA LEU A 301 20.01 -8.35 0.13
C LEU A 301 19.85 -9.80 -0.31
N ASP A 302 19.40 -10.65 0.59
CA ASP A 302 19.18 -12.07 0.33
C ASP A 302 17.69 -12.36 0.16
N ALA A 303 17.33 -12.96 -0.96
CA ALA A 303 16.08 -13.65 -1.16
C ALA A 303 16.08 -14.99 -0.43
N SER A 304 14.95 -15.36 0.14
CA SER A 304 14.76 -16.67 0.76
C SER A 304 13.33 -17.16 0.57
N ALA A 305 13.17 -18.48 0.46
CA ALA A 305 11.88 -19.15 0.43
C ALA A 305 11.79 -20.13 1.60
N LEU A 306 10.78 -19.94 2.44
CA LEU A 306 10.52 -20.76 3.62
C LEU A 306 9.28 -21.63 3.37
N LEU A 307 9.44 -22.95 3.44
CA LEU A 307 8.41 -23.93 3.15
C LEU A 307 7.75 -24.38 4.45
N TYR A 308 6.42 -24.32 4.48
CA TYR A 308 5.61 -24.64 5.66
C TYR A 308 4.61 -25.77 5.39
N ALA A 309 4.48 -26.66 6.39
CA ALA A 309 3.48 -27.71 6.46
C ALA A 309 2.76 -27.64 7.81
N ASP A 310 1.43 -27.56 7.80
CA ASP A 310 0.59 -27.47 9.01
C ASP A 310 1.06 -26.40 10.01
N GLY A 311 1.49 -25.24 9.51
CA GLY A 311 2.00 -24.14 10.33
C GLY A 311 3.47 -24.27 10.76
N ASN A 312 4.12 -25.40 10.50
CA ASN A 312 5.50 -25.67 10.89
C ASN A 312 6.45 -25.45 9.71
N LEU A 313 7.61 -24.85 9.98
CA LEU A 313 8.69 -24.74 9.00
C LEU A 313 9.28 -26.12 8.75
N VAL A 314 9.29 -26.58 7.49
CA VAL A 314 9.84 -27.88 7.11
C VAL A 314 11.14 -27.76 6.30
N ASP A 315 11.31 -26.65 5.58
CA ASP A 315 12.54 -26.39 4.81
C ASP A 315 12.74 -24.90 4.52
N VAL A 316 13.97 -24.54 4.16
CA VAL A 316 14.35 -23.17 3.75
C VAL A 316 15.30 -23.26 2.56
N CYS A 317 15.05 -22.46 1.52
CA CYS A 317 15.95 -22.27 0.41
C CYS A 317 16.45 -20.81 0.39
N TYR A 318 17.77 -20.62 0.39
CA TYR A 318 18.48 -19.34 0.52
C TYR A 318 19.93 -19.51 0.02
N TYR A 319 20.77 -18.48 0.05
CA TYR A 319 22.16 -18.55 -0.46
C TYR A 319 22.98 -19.73 0.11
N GLY A 320 22.77 -20.10 1.39
CA GLY A 320 23.46 -21.23 2.04
C GLY A 320 22.87 -22.61 1.73
N GLN A 321 21.66 -22.66 1.18
CA GLN A 321 20.98 -23.88 0.73
C GLN A 321 20.23 -23.58 -0.58
N LEU A 322 20.96 -23.62 -1.70
CA LEU A 322 20.47 -23.18 -3.01
C LEU A 322 19.34 -24.04 -3.59
N THR A 323 19.00 -25.17 -2.99
CA THR A 323 17.91 -26.04 -3.42
C THR A 323 17.21 -26.62 -2.21
N SER A 324 15.88 -26.60 -2.18
CA SER A 324 15.10 -27.29 -1.14
C SER A 324 15.36 -28.80 -1.20
N LYS A 325 15.16 -29.51 -0.09
CA LYS A 325 15.40 -30.95 0.05
C LYS A 325 14.55 -31.79 -0.92
N ASP A 326 13.36 -31.31 -1.27
CA ASP A 326 12.46 -31.92 -2.25
C ASP A 326 12.79 -31.53 -3.71
N GLY A 327 13.71 -30.57 -3.90
CA GLY A 327 14.08 -30.01 -5.19
C GLY A 327 12.99 -29.18 -5.88
N SER A 328 11.94 -28.77 -5.16
CA SER A 328 10.86 -27.94 -5.68
C SER A 328 11.21 -26.45 -5.75
N VAL A 329 12.13 -25.98 -4.92
CA VAL A 329 12.61 -24.60 -4.90
C VAL A 329 14.11 -24.53 -5.18
N ARG A 330 14.54 -23.57 -5.99
CA ARG A 330 15.95 -23.33 -6.30
C ARG A 330 16.30 -21.85 -6.30
N HIS A 331 17.34 -21.48 -5.57
CA HIS A 331 18.01 -20.19 -5.60
C HIS A 331 19.03 -20.15 -6.75
N MET A 332 19.02 -19.13 -7.60
CA MET A 332 19.87 -19.08 -8.81
C MET A 332 21.30 -18.59 -8.56
N GLY A 333 21.54 -17.98 -7.41
CA GLY A 333 22.82 -17.44 -7.02
C GLY A 333 22.61 -16.21 -6.16
N ASP A 334 23.59 -15.92 -5.32
CA ASP A 334 23.61 -14.78 -4.42
C ASP A 334 24.22 -13.56 -5.14
N ASN A 335 23.54 -12.41 -5.07
CA ASN A 335 24.06 -11.14 -5.56
C ASN A 335 24.38 -10.21 -4.39
N LEU A 336 25.67 -10.12 -4.10
CA LEU A 336 26.20 -9.39 -2.95
C LEU A 336 26.17 -7.85 -3.10
N THR A 337 25.74 -7.33 -4.25
CA THR A 337 25.97 -5.92 -4.63
C THR A 337 24.74 -5.17 -5.12
N GLY A 338 23.82 -5.84 -5.81
CA GLY A 338 22.74 -5.19 -6.57
C GLY A 338 23.23 -4.49 -7.85
N ASP A 339 24.41 -4.84 -8.37
CA ASP A 339 24.93 -4.26 -9.61
C ASP A 339 24.36 -5.00 -10.83
N GLY A 340 23.57 -4.31 -11.64
CA GLY A 340 22.90 -4.86 -12.82
C GLY A 340 21.52 -4.23 -13.05
N ASP A 341 20.93 -4.55 -14.20
CA ASP A 341 19.53 -4.22 -14.48
C ASP A 341 18.67 -5.47 -14.23
N GLY A 342 17.52 -5.32 -13.56
CA GLY A 342 16.50 -6.36 -13.46
C GLY A 342 16.51 -7.11 -12.13
N ASP A 343 16.42 -8.45 -12.19
CA ASP A 343 16.42 -9.28 -10.99
C ASP A 343 17.85 -9.58 -10.57
N ASP A 344 18.27 -8.98 -9.46
CA ASP A 344 19.55 -9.25 -8.80
C ASP A 344 19.58 -10.65 -8.19
N GLU A 345 18.47 -11.11 -7.63
CA GLU A 345 18.31 -12.48 -7.15
C GLU A 345 17.04 -13.15 -7.66
N VAL A 346 17.14 -14.46 -7.91
CA VAL A 346 16.07 -15.25 -8.53
C VAL A 346 15.84 -16.55 -7.77
N MET A 347 14.58 -16.78 -7.41
CA MET A 347 14.08 -18.01 -6.79
C MET A 347 13.08 -18.71 -7.71
N LEU A 348 13.43 -19.89 -8.22
CA LEU A 348 12.54 -20.73 -9.03
C LEU A 348 11.74 -21.67 -8.13
N VAL A 349 10.44 -21.82 -8.41
CA VAL A 349 9.57 -22.79 -7.73
C VAL A 349 8.80 -23.63 -8.75
N ASP A 350 9.01 -24.94 -8.71
CA ASP A 350 8.21 -25.94 -9.41
C ASP A 350 7.03 -26.36 -8.53
N LEU A 351 5.87 -25.77 -8.81
CA LEU A 351 4.62 -25.96 -8.07
C LEU A 351 4.08 -27.41 -8.16
N GLN A 352 4.53 -28.19 -9.15
CA GLN A 352 4.15 -29.59 -9.32
C GLN A 352 5.01 -30.53 -8.46
N ARG A 353 6.23 -30.12 -8.13
CA ARG A 353 7.14 -30.88 -7.26
C ARG A 353 6.99 -30.58 -5.78
N VAL A 354 6.36 -29.47 -5.41
CA VAL A 354 6.08 -29.14 -4.00
C VAL A 354 5.23 -30.28 -3.38
N PRO A 355 5.73 -30.97 -2.33
CA PRO A 355 5.02 -32.06 -1.69
C PRO A 355 3.62 -31.65 -1.21
N ALA A 356 2.67 -32.58 -1.24
CA ALA A 356 1.28 -32.28 -0.89
C ALA A 356 1.08 -31.77 0.55
N HIS A 357 1.97 -32.15 1.48
CA HIS A 357 1.93 -31.67 2.86
C HIS A 357 2.49 -30.25 3.03
N VAL A 358 3.27 -29.74 2.07
CA VAL A 358 3.72 -28.35 2.05
C VAL A 358 2.58 -27.48 1.52
N THR A 359 2.01 -26.68 2.40
CA THR A 359 0.81 -25.89 2.12
C THR A 359 1.14 -24.44 1.77
N THR A 360 2.29 -23.93 2.21
CA THR A 360 2.69 -22.53 2.02
C THR A 360 4.18 -22.40 1.77
N VAL A 361 4.56 -21.55 0.82
CA VAL A 361 5.93 -21.05 0.61
C VAL A 361 5.90 -19.55 0.84
N ILE A 362 6.68 -19.05 1.80
CA ILE A 362 6.81 -17.60 2.06
C ILE A 362 8.13 -17.12 1.49
N PHE A 363 8.07 -16.03 0.73
CA PHE A 363 9.25 -15.33 0.23
C PHE A 363 9.61 -14.17 1.15
N THR A 364 10.87 -14.11 1.57
CA THR A 364 11.41 -13.03 2.38
C THR A 364 12.65 -12.44 1.72
N VAL A 365 12.92 -11.18 2.04
CA VAL A 365 14.18 -10.50 1.73
C VAL A 365 14.82 -10.07 3.03
N THR A 366 16.10 -10.34 3.24
CA THR A 366 16.83 -9.88 4.43
C THR A 366 18.09 -9.15 4.02
N SER A 367 18.51 -8.15 4.79
CA SER A 367 19.83 -7.54 4.62
C SER A 367 20.84 -8.25 5.51
N TYR A 368 21.71 -9.07 4.92
CA TYR A 368 22.77 -9.79 5.64
C TYR A 368 23.65 -8.85 6.46
N ARG A 369 24.05 -7.73 5.84
CA ARG A 369 24.90 -6.70 6.47
C ARG A 369 24.16 -5.81 7.46
N GLY A 370 22.85 -5.98 7.59
CA GLY A 370 22.00 -5.27 8.54
C GLY A 370 21.72 -3.82 8.14
N HIS A 371 21.82 -3.49 6.85
CA HIS A 371 21.30 -2.22 6.35
C HIS A 371 19.79 -2.20 6.49
N THR A 372 19.24 -1.06 6.90
CA THR A 372 17.79 -0.88 6.89
C THR A 372 17.32 -0.61 5.47
N PHE A 373 16.08 -1.01 5.16
CA PHE A 373 15.41 -0.67 3.89
C PHE A 373 15.16 0.85 3.73
N GLU A 374 15.57 1.69 4.68
CA GLU A 374 15.65 3.15 4.52
C GLU A 374 16.67 3.58 3.47
N GLN A 375 17.73 2.79 3.30
CA GLN A 375 18.89 3.15 2.48
C GLN A 375 18.82 2.49 1.10
N VAL A 376 18.02 1.44 0.94
CA VAL A 376 17.87 0.68 -0.28
C VAL A 376 16.94 1.42 -1.24
N SER A 377 17.39 1.62 -2.48
CA SER A 377 16.62 2.30 -3.53
C SER A 377 16.10 1.30 -4.56
N ASN A 378 14.98 1.62 -5.21
CA ASN A 378 14.39 0.84 -6.32
C ASN A 378 14.19 -0.65 -6.02
N ALA A 379 14.03 -1.02 -4.75
CA ALA A 379 13.86 -2.41 -4.39
C ALA A 379 12.47 -2.90 -4.82
N PHE A 380 12.40 -4.04 -5.48
CA PHE A 380 11.15 -4.66 -5.87
C PHE A 380 11.22 -6.18 -5.76
N CYS A 381 10.05 -6.80 -5.63
CA CYS A 381 9.86 -8.22 -5.88
C CYS A 381 8.85 -8.38 -7.01
N ARG A 382 9.09 -9.33 -7.90
CA ARG A 382 8.15 -9.70 -8.94
C ARG A 382 7.97 -11.20 -9.03
N LEU A 383 6.77 -11.59 -9.45
CA LEU A 383 6.44 -12.95 -9.85
C LEU A 383 6.47 -13.04 -11.37
N VAL A 384 7.14 -14.05 -11.90
CA VAL A 384 7.26 -14.31 -13.33
C VAL A 384 6.78 -15.73 -13.63
N ASP A 385 6.02 -15.92 -14.70
CA ASP A 385 5.77 -17.25 -15.27
C ASP A 385 7.04 -17.72 -15.98
N SER A 386 7.76 -18.65 -15.39
CA SER A 386 9.03 -19.14 -15.95
C SER A 386 8.88 -19.84 -17.30
N THR A 387 7.66 -20.27 -17.67
CA THR A 387 7.43 -20.92 -18.97
C THR A 387 7.32 -19.92 -20.12
N THR A 388 6.94 -18.67 -19.83
CA THR A 388 6.73 -17.62 -20.84
C THR A 388 7.61 -16.39 -20.60
N ASN A 389 8.35 -16.36 -19.50
CA ASN A 389 9.08 -15.22 -18.97
C ASN A 389 8.21 -13.96 -18.80
N SER A 390 6.89 -14.14 -18.65
CA SER A 390 5.95 -13.03 -18.48
C SER A 390 5.89 -12.62 -17.02
N GLU A 391 6.10 -11.34 -16.73
CA GLU A 391 5.87 -10.78 -15.40
C GLU A 391 4.37 -10.83 -15.09
N LEU A 392 4.04 -11.57 -14.04
CA LEU A 392 2.67 -11.82 -13.59
C LEU A 392 2.25 -10.78 -12.57
N ALA A 393 3.15 -10.47 -11.65
CA ALA A 393 2.90 -9.54 -10.57
C ALA A 393 4.17 -8.81 -10.14
N ARG A 394 4.04 -7.60 -9.64
CA ARG A 394 5.14 -6.84 -9.04
C ARG A 394 4.68 -6.14 -7.77
N TYR A 395 5.55 -6.16 -6.77
CA TYR A 395 5.45 -5.37 -5.56
C TYR A 395 6.73 -4.55 -5.42
N THR A 396 6.63 -3.23 -5.54
CA THR A 396 7.74 -2.32 -5.28
C THR A 396 7.82 -2.02 -3.79
N LEU A 397 8.99 -2.20 -3.19
CA LEU A 397 9.24 -1.77 -1.83
C LEU A 397 9.26 -0.25 -1.78
N GLN A 398 8.36 0.33 -0.99
CA GLN A 398 8.50 1.73 -0.61
C GLN A 398 9.68 1.82 0.36
N GLY A 399 10.75 2.52 -0.05
CA GLY A 399 11.92 2.78 0.81
C GLY A 399 11.53 3.56 2.07
N GLY A 400 12.49 3.78 2.97
CA GLY A 400 12.25 4.52 4.23
C GLY A 400 11.79 3.63 5.40
N MET A 401 11.96 2.32 5.29
CA MET A 401 11.58 1.35 6.32
C MET A 401 12.76 1.00 7.24
N ALA A 402 12.62 1.28 8.53
CA ALA A 402 13.60 0.96 9.58
C ALA A 402 13.67 -0.55 9.94
N PHE A 403 13.47 -1.41 8.94
CA PHE A 403 13.51 -2.87 9.05
C PHE A 403 14.73 -3.41 8.33
N THR A 404 15.23 -4.55 8.80
CA THR A 404 16.36 -5.28 8.20
C THR A 404 15.91 -6.47 7.35
N GLY A 405 14.65 -6.89 7.50
CA GLY A 405 14.03 -7.91 6.67
C GLY A 405 12.63 -7.48 6.22
N MET A 406 12.12 -8.12 5.17
CA MET A 406 10.76 -7.95 4.70
C MET A 406 10.15 -9.27 4.26
N VAL A 407 8.88 -9.46 4.57
CA VAL A 407 8.05 -10.55 4.07
C VAL A 407 7.36 -10.06 2.80
N MET A 408 7.74 -10.63 1.66
CA MET A 408 7.33 -10.14 0.34
C MET A 408 5.93 -10.61 0.00
N ALA A 409 5.78 -11.92 -0.03
CA ALA A 409 4.59 -12.60 -0.48
C ALA A 409 4.58 -14.03 0.05
N LYS A 410 3.42 -14.66 -0.03
CA LYS A 410 3.31 -16.11 0.14
C LYS A 410 2.62 -16.73 -1.06
N VAL A 411 3.03 -17.93 -1.40
CA VAL A 411 2.33 -18.82 -2.31
C VAL A 411 1.74 -19.96 -1.49
N TYR A 412 0.44 -20.18 -1.57
CA TYR A 412 -0.26 -21.11 -0.68
C TYR A 412 -1.34 -21.89 -1.43
N ARG A 413 -1.63 -23.09 -0.95
CA ARG A 413 -2.71 -23.93 -1.48
C ARG A 413 -4.05 -23.49 -0.91
N ALA A 414 -5.03 -23.23 -1.76
CA ALA A 414 -6.42 -23.01 -1.38
C ALA A 414 -7.36 -23.63 -2.41
N ASN A 415 -8.33 -24.43 -1.96
CA ASN A 415 -9.31 -25.10 -2.82
C ASN A 415 -8.68 -25.94 -3.96
N GLY A 416 -7.53 -26.58 -3.69
CA GLY A 416 -6.80 -27.38 -4.69
C GLY A 416 -5.98 -26.57 -5.69
N GLU A 417 -5.90 -25.25 -5.53
CA GLU A 417 -5.18 -24.35 -6.40
C GLU A 417 -4.06 -23.63 -5.66
N TRP A 418 -3.02 -23.23 -6.40
CA TRP A 418 -2.01 -22.33 -5.87
C TRP A 418 -2.48 -20.88 -6.01
N LYS A 419 -2.36 -20.13 -4.91
CA LYS A 419 -2.62 -18.70 -4.85
C LYS A 419 -1.36 -17.98 -4.37
N LEU A 420 -1.22 -16.74 -4.77
CA LEU A 420 -0.23 -15.82 -4.24
C LEU A 420 -0.94 -14.71 -3.47
N GLN A 421 -0.37 -14.29 -2.35
CA GLN A 421 -0.77 -13.09 -1.63
C GLN A 421 0.45 -12.18 -1.44
N ALA A 422 0.33 -10.92 -1.85
CA ALA A 422 1.33 -9.90 -1.51
C ALA A 422 1.22 -9.53 -0.02
N ILE A 423 2.35 -9.48 0.68
CA ILE A 423 2.41 -9.19 2.11
C ILE A 423 3.05 -7.83 2.36
N GLY A 424 4.24 -7.58 1.81
CA GLY A 424 4.92 -6.28 1.92
C GLY A 424 5.06 -5.80 3.37
N GLU A 425 5.54 -6.65 4.28
CA GLU A 425 5.63 -6.31 5.70
C GLU A 425 7.04 -6.44 6.26
N GLY A 426 7.53 -5.37 6.88
CA GLY A 426 8.85 -5.33 7.51
C GLY A 426 8.96 -6.21 8.75
N ILE A 427 10.15 -6.78 8.94
CA ILE A 427 10.55 -7.59 10.09
C ILE A 427 11.98 -7.23 10.50
N GLN A 428 12.35 -7.54 11.74
CA GLN A 428 13.74 -7.43 12.17
C GLN A 428 14.43 -8.78 12.00
N ALA A 429 15.10 -8.96 10.87
CA ALA A 429 15.79 -10.19 10.53
C ALA A 429 16.88 -9.89 9.49
N LYS A 430 18.08 -10.40 9.73
CA LYS A 430 19.22 -10.31 8.79
C LYS A 430 19.46 -11.61 8.03
N HIS A 431 18.69 -12.64 8.34
CA HIS A 431 18.82 -13.96 7.76
C HIS A 431 17.49 -14.72 7.84
N ALA A 432 17.25 -15.68 6.95
CA ALA A 432 16.04 -16.49 6.91
C ALA A 432 15.73 -17.19 8.26
N GLY A 433 16.76 -17.64 8.97
CA GLY A 433 16.63 -18.24 10.30
C GLY A 433 16.09 -17.28 11.37
N GLU A 434 16.39 -15.99 11.27
CA GLU A 434 15.83 -14.95 12.15
C GLU A 434 14.41 -14.52 11.72
N ALA A 435 14.12 -14.62 10.43
CA ALA A 435 12.80 -14.34 9.88
C ALA A 435 11.78 -15.40 10.29
N ALA A 436 12.15 -16.70 10.22
CA ALA A 436 11.25 -17.84 10.40
C ALA A 436 10.31 -17.76 11.62
N PRO A 437 10.78 -17.41 12.84
CA PRO A 437 9.90 -17.31 14.02
C PRO A 437 8.83 -16.21 13.91
N GLN A 438 9.05 -15.21 13.06
CA GLN A 438 8.15 -14.06 12.87
C GLN A 438 7.08 -14.32 11.79
N LEU A 439 7.21 -15.41 11.02
CA LEU A 439 6.36 -15.66 9.85
C LEU A 439 5.03 -16.37 10.17
N GLY A 440 4.88 -16.93 11.38
CA GLY A 440 3.69 -17.69 11.75
C GLY A 440 2.37 -16.93 11.54
N ARG A 441 2.40 -15.61 11.75
CA ARG A 441 1.26 -14.71 11.54
C ARG A 441 0.81 -14.55 10.08
N PHE A 442 1.61 -14.98 9.11
CA PHE A 442 1.30 -14.92 7.69
C PHE A 442 0.81 -16.26 7.12
N LEU A 443 0.82 -17.34 7.91
CA LEU A 443 0.43 -18.69 7.47
C LEU A 443 -1.08 -18.89 7.36
N THR A 444 -1.89 -17.99 7.93
CA THR A 444 -3.34 -18.01 7.80
C THR A 444 -3.77 -17.64 6.38
N ALA A 445 -4.65 -18.42 5.77
CA ALA A 445 -5.07 -18.28 4.36
C ALA A 445 -5.89 -17.03 4.06
#